data_AF-A0A3D3DMA5-F1
#
_entry.id   AF-A0A3D3DMA5-F1
#
_cell.length_a   1.000
_cell.length_b   1.000
_cell.length_c   1.000
_cell.angle_alpha   90.00
_cell.angle_beta   90.00
_cell.angle_gamma   90.00
#
_symmetry.space_group_name_H-M   'P 1'
#
loop_
_entity.id
_entity.type
_entity.pdbx_description
1 polymer ?
#
loop_
_entity_poly.entity_id
_entity_poly.type
_entity_poly.pdbx_seq_one_letter_code
_entity_poly.pdbx_strand_id
1 'polypeptide(L)'
;RMKDAGRLKRSLFDHFMRVAKKTGVALMDGQSVSAWDRFHYWLGELLVYGPLKNTLGLSRVRVAYTAGEAIGPEIFEFYRSLGINLKQLYGQTEATVFITMQPDGVVRSESVGTPPPGVEVRIEENGEVVYRSPGVFKEYFKNPEATAETKTSDNWVHTGDAGYFDDEGHLRIIDRAKDVGKLNDSSMFAPKFLENKLKFFPEIKEVVTFGDQRDFVTAFINIDLDAVASWAERNNVAYASYQELAAHPEVYALVQGCIEQVNQSLAQDSHLSSSQIRRFLILHKELDPDDGELTRTRKVRRRIINERYGDLIDALFDGRKNCFISTEVMFEDGRKGQIEADLEIRDAAVSEERSRAAA
;
A
#
# COMPACT_ATOMS: atom_id res chain seq x y z
N ARG A 1 -6.81 4.82 -21.16
CA ARG A 1 -7.15 5.89 -20.20
C ARG A 1 -8.64 6.21 -20.30
N MET A 2 -9.47 5.83 -19.33
CA MET A 2 -10.92 6.11 -19.36
C MET A 2 -11.28 7.56 -19.05
N LYS A 3 -10.40 8.28 -18.34
CA LYS A 3 -10.58 9.71 -18.02
C LYS A 3 -10.68 10.59 -19.28
N ASP A 4 -10.11 10.15 -20.40
CA ASP A 4 -10.08 10.86 -21.69
C ASP A 4 -11.23 10.44 -22.63
N ALA A 5 -12.08 9.51 -22.21
CA ALA A 5 -13.19 9.05 -23.01
C ALA A 5 -14.33 10.07 -23.03
N GLY A 6 -15.10 10.10 -24.12
CA GLY A 6 -16.30 10.93 -24.23
C GLY A 6 -17.28 10.67 -23.06
N ARG A 7 -18.03 11.71 -22.66
CA ARG A 7 -18.89 11.71 -21.47
C ARG A 7 -19.78 10.47 -21.33
N LEU A 8 -20.34 9.99 -22.45
CA LEU A 8 -21.19 8.79 -22.47
C LEU A 8 -20.41 7.53 -22.07
N LYS A 9 -19.24 7.28 -22.67
CA LYS A 9 -18.41 6.10 -22.35
C LYS A 9 -17.91 6.15 -20.91
N ARG A 10 -17.52 7.34 -20.44
CA ARG A 10 -17.11 7.56 -19.05
C ARG A 10 -18.25 7.29 -18.08
N SER A 11 -19.44 7.83 -18.33
CA SER A 11 -20.62 7.59 -17.49
C SER A 11 -21.01 6.11 -17.45
N LEU A 12 -20.95 5.42 -18.60
CA LEU A 12 -21.21 3.99 -18.69
C LEU A 12 -20.19 3.18 -17.86
N PHE A 13 -18.90 3.51 -18.01
CA PHE A 13 -17.82 2.90 -17.24
C PHE A 13 -18.01 3.14 -15.74
N ASP A 14 -18.19 4.39 -15.30
CA ASP A 14 -18.35 4.75 -13.89
C ASP A 14 -19.61 4.12 -13.27
N HIS A 15 -20.68 3.94 -14.05
CA HIS A 15 -21.88 3.21 -13.62
C HIS A 15 -21.57 1.73 -13.40
N PHE A 16 -21.04 1.04 -14.42
CA PHE A 16 -20.79 -0.40 -14.31
C PHE A 16 -19.64 -0.72 -13.34
N MET A 17 -18.64 0.13 -13.17
CA MET A 17 -17.62 -0.09 -12.15
C MET A 17 -18.20 -0.02 -10.72
N ARG A 18 -19.22 0.83 -10.48
CA ARG A 18 -19.96 0.81 -9.20
C ARG A 18 -20.77 -0.47 -9.02
N VAL A 19 -21.43 -0.95 -10.08
CA VAL A 19 -22.14 -2.24 -10.06
C VAL A 19 -21.18 -3.39 -9.78
N ALA A 20 -20.00 -3.39 -10.41
CA ALA A 20 -18.95 -4.37 -10.22
C ALA A 20 -18.46 -4.39 -8.77
N LYS A 21 -18.12 -3.23 -8.21
CA LYS A 21 -17.68 -3.12 -6.80
C LYS A 21 -18.74 -3.64 -5.83
N LYS A 22 -20.02 -3.33 -6.08
CA LYS A 22 -21.14 -3.79 -5.24
C LYS A 22 -21.42 -5.29 -5.35
N THR A 23 -21.38 -5.84 -6.58
CA THR A 23 -22.00 -7.14 -6.89
C THR A 23 -20.98 -8.21 -7.27
N GLY A 24 -19.89 -7.83 -7.93
CA GLY A 24 -18.92 -8.76 -8.51
C GLY A 24 -18.23 -9.64 -7.47
N VAL A 25 -17.77 -9.02 -6.36
CA VAL A 25 -17.13 -9.76 -5.26
C VAL A 25 -18.13 -10.73 -4.61
N ALA A 26 -19.32 -10.24 -4.26
CA ALA A 26 -20.38 -11.07 -3.66
C ALA A 26 -20.76 -12.28 -4.54
N LEU A 27 -20.89 -12.07 -5.86
CA LEU A 27 -21.13 -13.16 -6.82
C LEU A 27 -19.99 -14.18 -6.87
N MET A 28 -18.73 -13.72 -6.86
CA MET A 28 -17.58 -14.62 -6.86
C MET A 28 -17.48 -15.44 -5.57
N ASP A 29 -17.85 -14.84 -4.45
CA ASP A 29 -17.82 -15.49 -3.14
C ASP A 29 -19.08 -16.33 -2.86
N GLY A 30 -19.93 -16.53 -3.88
CA GLY A 30 -21.12 -17.39 -3.80
C GLY A 30 -22.25 -16.80 -2.95
N GLN A 31 -22.19 -15.51 -2.61
CA GLN A 31 -23.21 -14.84 -1.81
C GLN A 31 -24.48 -14.57 -2.62
N SER A 32 -25.62 -14.51 -1.94
CA SER A 32 -26.90 -14.19 -2.57
C SER A 32 -26.94 -12.72 -2.98
N VAL A 33 -27.19 -12.45 -4.26
CA VAL A 33 -27.45 -11.10 -4.79
C VAL A 33 -28.84 -11.03 -5.40
N SER A 34 -29.43 -9.83 -5.45
CA SER A 34 -30.75 -9.65 -6.05
C SER A 34 -30.73 -10.01 -7.55
N ALA A 35 -31.86 -10.46 -8.09
CA ALA A 35 -31.98 -10.76 -9.52
C ALA A 35 -31.68 -9.54 -10.40
N TRP A 36 -32.03 -8.35 -9.91
CA TRP A 36 -31.74 -7.07 -10.58
C TRP A 36 -30.25 -6.76 -10.62
N ASP A 37 -29.54 -6.89 -9.49
CA ASP A 37 -28.09 -6.68 -9.43
C ASP A 37 -27.35 -7.70 -10.32
N ARG A 38 -27.82 -8.96 -10.34
CA ARG A 38 -27.26 -10.00 -11.22
C ARG A 38 -27.42 -9.68 -12.70
N PHE A 39 -28.60 -9.19 -13.11
CA PHE A 39 -28.85 -8.76 -14.48
C PHE A 39 -27.99 -7.53 -14.85
N HIS A 40 -27.87 -6.56 -13.94
CA HIS A 40 -27.02 -5.39 -14.14
C HIS A 40 -25.55 -5.76 -14.29
N TYR A 41 -25.06 -6.68 -13.45
CA TYR A 41 -23.70 -7.18 -13.54
C TYR A 41 -23.46 -7.94 -14.85
N TRP A 42 -24.41 -8.76 -15.30
CA TRP A 42 -24.33 -9.42 -16.60
C TRP A 42 -24.27 -8.43 -17.78
N LEU A 43 -25.05 -7.34 -17.72
CA LEU A 43 -24.97 -6.28 -18.73
C LEU A 43 -23.60 -5.60 -18.71
N GLY A 44 -23.04 -5.36 -17.52
CA GLY A 44 -21.68 -4.86 -17.35
C GLY A 44 -20.62 -5.80 -17.92
N GLU A 45 -20.79 -7.11 -17.79
CA GLU A 45 -19.89 -8.12 -18.37
C GLU A 45 -19.84 -7.99 -19.91
N LEU A 46 -20.98 -7.77 -20.56
CA LEU A 46 -21.03 -7.59 -22.02
C LEU A 46 -20.43 -6.26 -22.49
N LEU A 47 -20.70 -5.17 -21.76
CA LEU A 47 -20.38 -3.81 -22.21
C LEU A 47 -19.01 -3.30 -21.76
N VAL A 48 -18.54 -3.75 -20.59
CA VAL A 48 -17.36 -3.20 -19.91
C VAL A 48 -16.40 -4.29 -19.48
N TYR A 49 -16.81 -5.21 -18.60
CA TYR A 49 -15.86 -6.11 -17.92
C TYR A 49 -15.26 -7.15 -18.86
N GLY A 50 -16.06 -7.75 -19.74
CA GLY A 50 -15.62 -8.72 -20.75
C GLY A 50 -14.61 -8.12 -21.73
N PRO A 51 -14.94 -7.00 -22.42
CA PRO A 51 -13.97 -6.30 -23.28
C PRO A 51 -12.70 -5.87 -22.55
N LEU A 52 -12.82 -5.42 -21.30
CA LEU A 52 -11.68 -5.03 -20.46
C LEU A 52 -10.79 -6.24 -20.14
N LYS A 53 -11.37 -7.35 -19.67
CA LYS A 53 -10.66 -8.62 -19.45
C LYS A 53 -10.01 -9.13 -20.73
N ASN A 54 -10.66 -8.99 -21.89
CA ASN A 54 -10.09 -9.39 -23.17
C ASN A 54 -8.88 -8.55 -23.56
N THR A 55 -8.98 -7.23 -23.40
CA THR A 55 -7.87 -6.31 -23.65
C THR A 55 -6.67 -6.59 -22.74
N LEU A 56 -6.93 -6.99 -21.49
CA LEU A 56 -5.90 -7.38 -20.52
C LEU A 56 -5.39 -8.83 -20.70
N GLY A 57 -5.96 -9.61 -21.62
CA GLY A 57 -5.61 -11.03 -21.81
C GLY A 57 -6.12 -11.97 -20.71
N LEU A 58 -7.04 -11.51 -19.85
CA LEU A 58 -7.53 -12.22 -18.66
C LEU A 58 -8.84 -12.99 -18.88
N SER A 59 -9.38 -13.01 -20.11
CA SER A 59 -10.71 -13.59 -20.41
C SER A 59 -10.86 -15.09 -20.11
N ARG A 60 -9.74 -15.84 -20.04
CA ARG A 60 -9.73 -17.29 -19.78
C ARG A 60 -9.13 -17.66 -18.43
N VAL A 61 -8.78 -16.68 -17.61
CA VAL A 61 -8.23 -16.91 -16.28
C VAL A 61 -9.30 -17.55 -15.39
N ARG A 62 -8.98 -18.71 -14.82
CA ARG A 62 -9.86 -19.43 -13.88
C ARG A 62 -9.48 -19.17 -12.43
N VAL A 63 -8.17 -19.06 -12.18
CA VAL A 63 -7.58 -18.78 -10.88
C VAL A 63 -6.37 -17.89 -11.13
N ALA A 64 -6.25 -16.81 -10.36
CA ALA A 64 -5.08 -15.96 -10.34
C ALA A 64 -4.58 -15.85 -8.89
N TYR A 65 -3.27 -15.89 -8.72
CA TYR A 65 -2.64 -15.59 -7.45
C TYR A 65 -1.69 -14.41 -7.58
N THR A 66 -1.65 -13.58 -6.54
CA THR A 66 -0.62 -12.57 -6.33
C THR A 66 0.24 -12.97 -5.13
N ALA A 67 1.53 -12.64 -5.19
CA ALA A 67 2.54 -13.03 -4.21
C ALA A 67 3.75 -12.08 -4.26
N GLY A 68 4.69 -12.25 -3.33
CA GLY A 68 6.00 -11.60 -3.33
C GLY A 68 5.99 -10.22 -2.67
N GLU A 69 5.01 -9.38 -2.99
CA GLU A 69 4.77 -8.11 -2.29
C GLU A 69 3.28 -7.89 -2.10
N ALA A 70 2.91 -7.21 -1.02
CA ALA A 70 1.53 -6.84 -0.76
C ALA A 70 1.03 -5.92 -1.87
N ILE A 71 -0.14 -6.23 -2.43
CA ILE A 71 -0.81 -5.32 -3.36
C ILE A 71 -1.90 -4.55 -2.62
N GLY A 72 -2.13 -3.31 -3.05
CA GLY A 72 -3.19 -2.48 -2.49
C GLY A 72 -4.56 -3.19 -2.53
N PRO A 73 -5.33 -3.21 -1.42
CA PRO A 73 -6.66 -3.78 -1.33
C PRO A 73 -7.58 -3.34 -2.48
N GLU A 74 -7.44 -2.10 -2.93
CA GLU A 74 -8.24 -1.50 -3.97
C GLU A 74 -7.94 -2.07 -5.37
N ILE A 75 -6.68 -2.43 -5.70
CA ILE A 75 -6.32 -3.13 -6.96
C ILE A 75 -6.88 -4.55 -6.87
N PHE A 76 -6.72 -5.19 -5.72
CA PHE A 76 -7.19 -6.54 -5.50
C PHE A 76 -8.71 -6.62 -5.69
N GLU A 77 -9.45 -5.71 -5.06
CA GLU A 77 -10.89 -5.55 -5.22
C GLU A 77 -11.28 -5.17 -6.65
N PHE A 78 -10.52 -4.30 -7.32
CA PHE A 78 -10.78 -3.94 -8.71
C PHE A 78 -10.79 -5.18 -9.62
N TYR A 79 -9.74 -6.01 -9.59
CA TYR A 79 -9.69 -7.22 -10.42
C TYR A 79 -10.77 -8.23 -10.04
N ARG A 80 -11.01 -8.43 -8.74
CA ARG A 80 -12.09 -9.31 -8.26
C ARG A 80 -13.46 -8.83 -8.69
N SER A 81 -13.70 -7.52 -8.69
CA SER A 81 -14.97 -6.91 -9.12
C SER A 81 -15.27 -7.15 -10.60
N LEU A 82 -14.26 -7.42 -11.43
CA LEU A 82 -14.40 -7.80 -12.84
C LEU A 82 -14.69 -9.30 -13.03
N GLY A 83 -14.82 -10.06 -11.93
CA GLY A 83 -15.04 -11.50 -11.95
C GLY A 83 -13.78 -12.33 -12.18
N ILE A 84 -12.59 -11.78 -11.88
CA ILE A 84 -11.33 -12.54 -11.89
C ILE A 84 -11.14 -13.14 -10.49
N ASN A 85 -11.02 -14.47 -10.40
CA ASN A 85 -10.75 -15.17 -9.15
C ASN A 85 -9.29 -14.95 -8.69
N LEU A 86 -8.99 -13.71 -8.34
CA LEU A 86 -7.72 -13.26 -7.78
C LEU A 86 -7.70 -13.54 -6.29
N LYS A 87 -6.62 -14.17 -5.85
CA LYS A 87 -6.35 -14.59 -4.47
C LYS A 87 -4.94 -14.20 -4.08
N GLN A 88 -4.69 -14.03 -2.79
CA GLN A 88 -3.33 -13.81 -2.29
C GLN A 88 -2.74 -15.14 -1.81
N LEU A 89 -1.44 -15.30 -2.01
CA LEU A 89 -0.63 -16.30 -1.34
C LEU A 89 0.55 -15.59 -0.68
N TYR A 90 0.89 -16.02 0.52
CA TYR A 90 2.09 -15.57 1.21
C TYR A 90 3.05 -16.73 1.35
N GLY A 91 4.33 -16.45 1.16
CA GLY A 91 5.39 -17.41 1.35
C GLY A 91 6.74 -16.80 0.98
N GLN A 92 7.75 -17.65 1.04
CA GLN A 92 9.14 -17.30 0.82
C GLN A 92 9.89 -18.52 0.28
N THR A 93 11.12 -18.31 -0.17
CA THR A 93 11.97 -19.38 -0.73
C THR A 93 12.14 -20.53 0.26
N GLU A 94 12.30 -20.19 1.53
CA GLU A 94 12.48 -21.10 2.66
C GLU A 94 11.26 -22.01 2.88
N ALA A 95 10.09 -21.61 2.36
CA ALA A 95 8.82 -22.34 2.48
C ALA A 95 8.46 -23.16 1.22
N THR A 96 9.35 -23.22 0.22
CA THR A 96 9.09 -23.93 -1.06
C THR A 96 7.84 -23.42 -1.81
N VAL A 97 7.41 -22.17 -1.54
CA VAL A 97 6.46 -21.29 -2.28
C VAL A 97 5.46 -20.61 -1.34
N PHE A 98 4.71 -21.35 -0.52
CA PHE A 98 3.59 -20.78 0.26
C PHE A 98 3.56 -21.26 1.72
N ILE A 99 3.16 -20.35 2.60
CA ILE A 99 2.87 -20.53 4.02
C ILE A 99 1.36 -20.41 4.25
N THR A 100 0.71 -19.45 3.60
CA THR A 100 -0.75 -19.27 3.64
C THR A 100 -1.31 -19.05 2.24
N MET A 101 -2.58 -19.39 2.08
CA MET A 101 -3.32 -19.15 0.84
C MET A 101 -4.80 -18.91 1.14
N GLN A 102 -5.46 -18.17 0.26
CA GLN A 102 -6.89 -17.93 0.37
C GLN A 102 -7.69 -19.04 -0.35
N PRO A 103 -8.67 -19.69 0.30
CA PRO A 103 -9.57 -20.61 -0.38
C PRO A 103 -10.58 -19.84 -1.25
N ASP A 104 -11.25 -20.55 -2.16
CA ASP A 104 -12.38 -19.96 -2.90
C ASP A 104 -13.52 -19.62 -1.93
N GLY A 105 -14.24 -18.51 -2.20
CA GLY A 105 -15.40 -18.09 -1.41
C GLY A 105 -15.10 -17.31 -0.14
N VAL A 106 -13.86 -17.35 0.36
CA VAL A 106 -13.45 -16.68 1.62
C VAL A 106 -12.24 -15.80 1.36
N VAL A 107 -12.38 -14.86 0.42
CA VAL A 107 -11.26 -14.04 -0.01
C VAL A 107 -11.33 -12.63 0.57
N ARG A 108 -10.28 -12.23 1.30
CA ARG A 108 -10.10 -10.93 1.94
C ARG A 108 -8.95 -10.17 1.29
N SER A 109 -9.21 -8.93 0.90
CA SER A 109 -8.23 -8.03 0.27
C SER A 109 -7.08 -7.64 1.20
N GLU A 110 -7.31 -7.61 2.51
CA GLU A 110 -6.32 -7.23 3.53
C GLU A 110 -5.57 -8.43 4.15
N SER A 111 -5.84 -9.67 3.69
CA SER A 111 -5.25 -10.88 4.25
C SER A 111 -4.46 -11.67 3.21
N VAL A 112 -3.45 -12.40 3.66
CA VAL A 112 -2.73 -13.39 2.86
C VAL A 112 -3.32 -14.81 2.94
N GLY A 113 -4.39 -14.98 3.73
CA GLY A 113 -5.14 -16.22 3.87
C GLY A 113 -4.84 -17.00 5.13
N THR A 114 -5.20 -18.28 5.10
CA THR A 114 -5.04 -19.20 6.22
C THR A 114 -3.96 -20.24 5.90
N PRO A 115 -3.33 -20.85 6.92
CA PRO A 115 -2.42 -21.97 6.69
C PRO A 115 -3.13 -23.13 5.99
N PRO A 116 -2.58 -23.70 4.90
CA PRO A 116 -3.12 -24.91 4.29
C PRO A 116 -2.80 -26.15 5.15
N PRO A 117 -3.42 -27.32 4.85
CA PRO A 117 -3.18 -28.54 5.62
C PRO A 117 -1.69 -28.88 5.74
N GLY A 118 -1.25 -29.15 6.98
CA GLY A 118 0.13 -29.48 7.29
C GLY A 118 1.07 -28.27 7.47
N VAL A 119 0.56 -27.04 7.36
CA VAL A 119 1.31 -25.84 7.72
C VAL A 119 0.80 -25.32 9.07
N GLU A 120 1.72 -25.14 10.01
CA GLU A 120 1.48 -24.49 11.29
C GLU A 120 2.09 -23.10 11.25
N VAL A 121 1.36 -22.11 11.76
CA VAL A 121 1.80 -20.71 11.84
C VAL A 121 1.46 -20.18 13.21
N ARG A 122 2.38 -19.43 13.81
CA ARG A 122 2.15 -18.68 15.05
C ARG A 122 2.80 -17.30 14.95
N ILE A 123 2.36 -16.40 15.82
CA ILE A 123 2.94 -15.07 15.99
C ILE A 123 3.74 -15.08 17.29
N GLU A 124 5.02 -14.72 17.21
CA GLU A 124 5.90 -14.57 18.37
C GLU A 124 5.55 -13.29 19.16
N GLU A 125 6.07 -13.16 20.39
CA GLU A 125 5.79 -12.00 21.26
C GLU A 125 6.23 -10.65 20.64
N ASN A 126 7.22 -10.68 19.76
CA ASN A 126 7.70 -9.52 19.01
C ASN A 126 6.85 -9.18 17.78
N GLY A 127 5.79 -9.95 17.50
CA GLY A 127 4.93 -9.81 16.33
C GLY A 127 5.43 -10.53 15.07
N GLU A 128 6.57 -11.23 15.14
CA GLU A 128 7.10 -11.99 14.00
C GLU A 128 6.23 -13.22 13.70
N VAL A 129 5.93 -13.43 12.42
CA VAL A 129 5.30 -14.64 11.93
C VAL A 129 6.36 -15.74 11.88
N VAL A 130 6.08 -16.89 12.47
CA VAL A 130 6.91 -18.09 12.30
C VAL A 130 6.04 -19.24 11.82
N TYR A 131 6.63 -20.15 11.05
CA TYR A 131 5.88 -21.28 10.50
C TYR A 131 6.67 -22.59 10.57
N ARG A 132 5.93 -23.69 10.53
CA ARG A 132 6.46 -25.04 10.37
C ARG A 132 5.66 -25.75 9.30
N SER A 133 6.34 -26.41 8.36
CA SER A 133 5.67 -27.17 7.29
C SER A 133 6.56 -28.29 6.73
N PRO A 134 5.97 -29.27 6.02
CA PRO A 134 6.73 -30.25 5.24
C PRO A 134 7.63 -29.63 4.16
N GLY A 135 7.31 -28.42 3.71
CA GLY A 135 8.03 -27.69 2.66
C GLY A 135 9.18 -26.80 3.18
N VAL A 136 9.51 -26.86 4.47
CA VAL A 136 10.62 -26.10 5.05
C VAL A 136 11.94 -26.51 4.40
N PHE A 137 12.74 -25.52 4.00
CA PHE A 137 14.06 -25.72 3.43
C PHE A 137 14.99 -26.52 4.35
N LYS A 138 15.97 -27.20 3.74
CA LYS A 138 16.95 -28.00 4.48
C LYS A 138 17.92 -27.13 5.27
N GLU A 139 18.66 -26.28 4.57
CA GLU A 139 19.71 -25.41 5.12
C GLU A 139 20.13 -24.38 4.06
N TYR A 140 20.76 -23.30 4.48
CA TYR A 140 21.49 -22.43 3.59
C TYR A 140 22.82 -23.07 3.21
N PHE A 141 23.13 -23.09 1.91
CA PHE A 141 24.33 -23.76 1.41
C PHE A 141 25.61 -23.18 2.04
N LYS A 142 26.37 -24.05 2.73
CA LYS A 142 27.61 -23.70 3.45
C LYS A 142 27.46 -22.61 4.51
N ASN A 143 26.25 -22.40 5.05
CA ASN A 143 26.01 -21.41 6.09
C ASN A 143 25.19 -21.98 7.26
N PRO A 144 25.83 -22.77 8.16
CA PRO A 144 25.14 -23.38 9.29
C PRO A 144 24.66 -22.35 10.33
N GLU A 145 25.37 -21.22 10.47
CA GLU A 145 25.01 -20.14 11.40
C GLU A 145 23.69 -19.49 11.00
N ALA A 146 23.58 -18.98 9.77
CA ALA A 146 22.33 -18.41 9.26
C ALA A 146 21.18 -19.43 9.26
N THR A 147 21.50 -20.72 9.05
CA THR A 147 20.49 -21.80 9.12
C THR A 147 19.94 -21.93 10.52
N ALA A 148 20.80 -21.91 11.55
CA ALA A 148 20.39 -22.01 12.95
C ALA A 148 19.68 -20.75 13.46
N GLU A 149 20.03 -19.57 12.94
CA GLU A 149 19.33 -18.32 13.22
C GLU A 149 17.92 -18.29 12.62
N THR A 150 17.75 -18.84 11.41
CA THR A 150 16.49 -18.78 10.67
C THR A 150 15.56 -19.94 11.00
N LYS A 151 16.11 -21.11 11.36
CA LYS A 151 15.35 -22.33 11.61
C LYS A 151 15.78 -23.00 12.91
N THR A 152 14.79 -23.17 13.78
CA THR A 152 14.90 -23.87 15.05
C THR A 152 15.07 -25.39 14.87
N SER A 153 15.51 -26.09 15.91
CA SER A 153 15.73 -27.55 15.89
C SER A 153 14.44 -28.35 15.73
N ASP A 154 13.28 -27.78 16.06
CA ASP A 154 11.95 -28.36 15.88
C ASP A 154 11.24 -27.90 14.58
N ASN A 155 12.03 -27.35 13.63
CA ASN A 155 11.65 -26.94 12.28
C ASN A 155 10.70 -25.74 12.18
N TRP A 156 10.58 -24.91 13.22
CA TRP A 156 10.02 -23.57 13.05
C TRP A 156 11.00 -22.67 12.34
N VAL A 157 10.49 -21.90 11.38
CA VAL A 157 11.24 -20.95 10.56
C VAL A 157 10.79 -19.53 10.87
N HIS A 158 11.75 -18.68 11.19
CA HIS A 158 11.62 -17.24 11.32
C HIS A 158 11.45 -16.61 9.94
N THR A 159 10.31 -15.95 9.71
CA THR A 159 10.02 -15.32 8.40
C THR A 159 10.71 -13.96 8.25
N GLY A 160 11.02 -13.31 9.37
CA GLY A 160 11.40 -11.91 9.44
C GLY A 160 10.28 -10.96 9.00
N ASP A 161 9.04 -11.42 8.89
CA ASP A 161 7.84 -10.63 8.60
C ASP A 161 6.99 -10.49 9.87
N ALA A 162 6.43 -9.31 10.09
CA ALA A 162 5.49 -9.03 11.16
C ALA A 162 4.06 -9.18 10.66
N GLY A 163 3.20 -9.76 11.49
CA GLY A 163 1.82 -10.03 11.15
C GLY A 163 0.96 -10.36 12.35
N TYR A 164 -0.34 -10.48 12.10
CA TYR A 164 -1.30 -10.92 13.11
C TYR A 164 -2.44 -11.71 12.46
N PHE A 165 -3.10 -12.55 13.24
CA PHE A 165 -4.33 -13.22 12.82
C PHE A 165 -5.53 -12.35 13.17
N ASP A 166 -6.48 -12.23 12.25
CA ASP A 166 -7.80 -11.71 12.61
C ASP A 166 -8.65 -12.75 13.35
N ASP A 167 -9.82 -12.34 13.84
CA ASP A 167 -10.73 -13.16 14.65
C ASP A 167 -11.21 -14.44 13.94
N GLU A 168 -11.08 -14.51 12.61
CA GLU A 168 -11.49 -15.64 11.79
C GLU A 168 -10.30 -16.51 11.35
N GLY A 169 -9.10 -16.24 11.88
CA GLY A 169 -7.89 -17.01 11.62
C GLY A 169 -7.19 -16.67 10.30
N HIS A 170 -7.54 -15.55 9.67
CA HIS A 170 -6.87 -15.04 8.48
C HIS A 170 -5.61 -14.25 8.86
N LEU A 171 -4.46 -14.64 8.31
CA LEU A 171 -3.20 -13.95 8.55
C LEU A 171 -3.15 -12.64 7.76
N ARG A 172 -2.72 -11.56 8.40
CA ARG A 172 -2.35 -10.30 7.77
C ARG A 172 -0.86 -10.06 7.94
N ILE A 173 -0.18 -9.76 6.84
CA ILE A 173 1.22 -9.38 6.84
C ILE A 173 1.30 -7.86 6.78
N ILE A 174 2.12 -7.29 7.66
CA ILE A 174 2.20 -5.86 7.87
C ILE A 174 3.46 -5.30 7.18
N ASP A 175 4.63 -5.74 7.62
CA ASP A 175 5.93 -5.33 7.06
C ASP A 175 7.01 -6.35 7.48
N ARG A 176 8.28 -6.09 7.15
CA ARG A 176 9.40 -6.81 7.77
C ARG A 176 9.42 -6.52 9.27
N ALA A 177 9.57 -7.55 10.10
CA ALA A 177 9.59 -7.43 11.55
C ALA A 177 10.62 -6.40 12.05
N LYS A 178 11.78 -6.31 11.39
CA LYS A 178 12.84 -5.32 11.70
C LYS A 178 12.51 -3.88 11.30
N ASP A 179 11.56 -3.68 10.39
CA ASP A 179 11.18 -2.37 9.86
C ASP A 179 9.91 -1.83 10.56
N VAL A 180 9.20 -2.66 11.32
CA VAL A 180 8.08 -2.24 12.16
C VAL A 180 8.63 -1.52 13.40
N GLY A 181 8.21 -0.27 13.56
CA GLY A 181 8.51 0.55 14.73
C GLY A 181 7.36 0.57 15.73
N LYS A 182 7.51 1.39 16.77
CA LYS A 182 6.47 1.67 17.76
C LYS A 182 6.32 3.16 18.00
N LEU A 183 5.08 3.61 18.13
CA LEU A 183 4.82 4.96 18.64
C LEU A 183 5.15 5.01 20.15
N ASN A 184 5.20 6.21 20.72
CA ASN A 184 5.49 6.42 22.16
C ASN A 184 4.45 5.77 23.08
N ASP A 185 3.22 5.58 22.61
CA ASP A 185 2.14 4.87 23.32
C ASP A 185 2.22 3.33 23.17
N SER A 186 3.31 2.81 22.59
CA SER A 186 3.56 1.39 22.27
C SER A 186 2.67 0.81 21.16
N SER A 187 1.83 1.62 20.51
CA SER A 187 1.09 1.17 19.34
C SER A 187 2.01 0.91 18.16
N MET A 188 1.56 0.04 17.25
CA MET A 188 2.36 -0.38 16.09
C MET A 188 2.52 0.77 15.09
N PHE A 189 3.74 0.94 14.58
CA PHE A 189 4.03 1.79 13.43
C PHE A 189 4.61 0.94 12.29
N ALA A 190 3.84 0.82 11.21
CA ALA A 190 4.19 -0.01 10.05
C ALA A 190 4.45 0.85 8.80
N PRO A 191 5.69 1.32 8.59
CA PRO A 191 5.95 2.36 7.60
C PRO A 191 5.65 1.92 6.16
N LYS A 192 6.11 0.74 5.71
CA LYS A 192 5.88 0.35 4.31
C LYS A 192 4.41 0.06 4.03
N PHE A 193 3.68 -0.43 5.03
CA PHE A 193 2.24 -0.66 4.90
C PHE A 193 1.51 0.65 4.55
N LEU A 194 1.79 1.71 5.31
CA LEU A 194 1.22 3.04 5.07
C LEU A 194 1.67 3.63 3.73
N GLU A 195 2.95 3.51 3.41
CA GLU A 195 3.52 4.00 2.15
C GLU A 195 2.91 3.30 0.93
N ASN A 196 2.71 1.99 1.00
CA ASN A 196 2.10 1.21 -0.08
C ASN A 196 0.62 1.51 -0.25
N LYS A 197 -0.13 1.74 0.85
CA LYS A 197 -1.52 2.21 0.75
C LYS A 197 -1.63 3.56 0.05
N LEU A 198 -0.72 4.50 0.34
CA LEU A 198 -0.71 5.81 -0.33
C LEU A 198 -0.21 5.76 -1.78
N LYS A 199 0.79 4.94 -2.09
CA LYS A 199 1.28 4.73 -3.47
C LYS A 199 0.26 4.07 -4.39
N PHE A 200 -0.89 3.65 -3.86
CA PHE A 200 -2.02 3.22 -4.66
C PHE A 200 -2.65 4.37 -5.46
N PHE A 201 -2.64 5.57 -4.89
CA PHE A 201 -3.21 6.73 -5.55
C PHE A 201 -2.28 7.11 -6.71
N PRO A 202 -2.78 7.18 -7.96
CA PRO A 202 -1.92 7.46 -9.12
C PRO A 202 -1.27 8.84 -9.04
N GLU A 203 -1.81 9.75 -8.23
CA GLU A 203 -1.25 11.07 -7.94
C GLU A 203 0.01 11.02 -7.06
N ILE A 204 0.29 9.91 -6.37
CA ILE A 204 1.38 9.74 -5.40
C ILE A 204 2.42 8.77 -5.96
N LYS A 205 3.66 9.23 -6.12
CA LYS A 205 4.78 8.47 -6.67
C LYS A 205 5.59 7.76 -5.59
N GLU A 206 5.93 8.48 -4.53
CA GLU A 206 6.69 7.94 -3.40
C GLU A 206 6.21 8.55 -2.10
N VAL A 207 6.33 7.77 -1.03
CA VAL A 207 5.97 8.19 0.32
C VAL A 207 7.05 7.75 1.28
N VAL A 208 7.38 8.61 2.23
CA VAL A 208 8.20 8.25 3.39
C VAL A 208 7.45 8.63 4.64
N THR A 209 7.08 7.63 5.44
CA THR A 209 6.39 7.83 6.72
C THR A 209 7.37 7.84 7.88
N PHE A 210 7.03 8.62 8.91
CA PHE A 210 7.78 8.78 10.15
C PHE A 210 6.83 8.61 11.32
N GLY A 211 7.24 7.86 12.35
CA GLY A 211 6.38 7.56 13.49
C GLY A 211 7.08 6.77 14.58
N ASP A 212 8.13 6.01 14.25
CA ASP A 212 8.90 5.29 15.25
C ASP A 212 9.44 6.24 16.33
N GLN A 213 9.14 5.94 17.59
CA GLN A 213 9.47 6.75 18.76
C GLN A 213 8.96 8.20 18.65
N ARG A 214 7.72 8.35 18.15
CA ARG A 214 6.98 9.61 18.06
C ARG A 214 5.56 9.42 18.57
N ASP A 215 4.86 10.53 18.81
CA ASP A 215 3.48 10.52 19.35
C ASP A 215 2.41 10.24 18.27
N PHE A 216 2.76 10.37 17.00
CA PHE A 216 1.87 10.17 15.87
C PHE A 216 2.66 9.92 14.59
N VAL A 217 1.96 9.53 13.52
CA VAL A 217 2.57 9.32 12.21
C VAL A 217 2.49 10.57 11.34
N THR A 218 3.57 10.84 10.62
CA THR A 218 3.68 11.91 9.61
C THR A 218 4.24 11.37 8.29
N ALA A 219 4.11 12.13 7.20
CA ALA A 219 4.55 11.68 5.88
C ALA A 219 5.18 12.76 5.02
N PHE A 220 6.24 12.37 4.29
CA PHE A 220 6.65 13.05 3.05
C PHE A 220 5.97 12.41 1.86
N ILE A 221 5.54 13.25 0.93
CA ILE A 221 4.89 12.83 -0.32
C ILE A 221 5.69 13.35 -1.51
N ASN A 222 5.98 12.49 -2.48
CA ASN A 222 6.26 12.91 -3.84
C ASN A 222 5.03 12.66 -4.71
N ILE A 223 4.61 13.70 -5.43
CA ILE A 223 3.59 13.54 -6.46
C ILE A 223 4.15 12.81 -7.68
N ASP A 224 3.30 12.08 -8.40
CA ASP A 224 3.60 11.59 -9.74
C ASP A 224 3.36 12.72 -10.75
N LEU A 225 4.44 13.21 -11.36
CA LEU A 225 4.37 14.37 -12.24
C LEU A 225 3.41 14.15 -13.42
N ASP A 226 3.40 12.98 -14.05
CA ASP A 226 2.56 12.72 -15.22
C ASP A 226 1.08 12.66 -14.86
N ALA A 227 0.75 11.98 -13.76
CA ALA A 227 -0.62 11.85 -13.27
C ALA A 227 -1.19 13.18 -12.77
N VAL A 228 -0.39 13.93 -12.00
CA VAL A 228 -0.81 15.23 -11.46
C VAL A 228 -0.80 16.31 -12.53
N ALA A 229 0.12 16.30 -13.50
CA ALA A 229 0.06 17.15 -14.70
C ALA A 229 -1.24 16.94 -15.47
N SER A 230 -1.59 15.68 -15.76
CA SER A 230 -2.84 15.34 -16.44
C SER A 230 -4.07 15.78 -15.63
N TRP A 231 -3.98 15.75 -14.29
CA TRP A 231 -5.03 16.27 -13.42
C TRP A 231 -5.10 17.79 -13.46
N ALA A 232 -3.96 18.48 -13.44
CA ALA A 232 -3.85 19.94 -13.47
C ALA A 232 -4.46 20.51 -14.76
N GLU A 233 -4.13 19.93 -15.92
CA GLU A 233 -4.70 20.30 -17.22
C GLU A 233 -6.24 20.23 -17.21
N ARG A 234 -6.81 19.18 -16.60
CA ARG A 234 -8.27 18.99 -16.54
C ARG A 234 -8.97 19.95 -15.58
N ASN A 235 -8.25 20.48 -14.59
CA ASN A 235 -8.77 21.42 -13.59
C ASN A 235 -8.35 22.87 -13.87
N ASN A 236 -7.68 23.14 -15.00
CA ASN A 236 -7.15 24.45 -15.38
C ASN A 236 -6.13 25.02 -14.38
N VAL A 237 -5.33 24.14 -13.77
CA VAL A 237 -4.20 24.52 -12.92
C VAL A 237 -2.97 24.72 -13.81
N ALA A 238 -2.46 25.95 -13.85
CA ALA A 238 -1.23 26.29 -14.56
C ALA A 238 -0.01 26.02 -13.66
N TYR A 239 1.07 25.51 -14.24
CA TYR A 239 2.35 25.28 -13.57
C TYR A 239 3.47 25.29 -14.61
N ALA A 240 4.68 25.66 -14.21
CA ALA A 240 5.87 25.66 -15.06
C ALA A 240 6.91 24.60 -14.68
N SER A 241 6.81 24.00 -13.48
CA SER A 241 7.78 23.03 -12.99
C SER A 241 7.15 22.03 -12.00
N TYR A 242 7.87 20.95 -11.72
CA TYR A 242 7.50 20.01 -10.65
C TYR A 242 7.31 20.73 -9.32
N GLN A 243 8.26 21.58 -8.94
CA GLN A 243 8.24 22.29 -7.66
C GLN A 243 7.01 23.19 -7.52
N GLU A 244 6.65 23.92 -8.58
CA GLU A 244 5.47 24.78 -8.58
C GLU A 244 4.17 23.96 -8.47
N LEU A 245 4.09 22.84 -9.18
CA LEU A 245 2.94 21.95 -9.12
C LEU A 245 2.81 21.28 -7.75
N ALA A 246 3.93 20.79 -7.19
CA ALA A 246 4.00 20.19 -5.86
C ALA A 246 3.64 21.18 -4.75
N ALA A 247 3.96 22.47 -4.92
CA ALA A 247 3.60 23.55 -4.00
C ALA A 247 2.16 24.07 -4.18
N HIS A 248 1.44 23.64 -5.22
CA HIS A 248 0.15 24.24 -5.57
C HIS A 248 -0.93 23.88 -4.53
N PRO A 249 -1.73 24.86 -4.04
CA PRO A 249 -2.71 24.60 -2.97
C PRO A 249 -3.74 23.52 -3.30
N GLU A 250 -4.15 23.43 -4.56
CA GLU A 250 -5.09 22.39 -5.02
C GLU A 250 -4.46 21.00 -5.09
N VAL A 251 -3.14 20.91 -5.36
CA VAL A 251 -2.41 19.63 -5.33
C VAL A 251 -2.23 19.15 -3.90
N TYR A 252 -1.96 20.05 -2.96
CA TYR A 252 -2.01 19.70 -1.53
C TYR A 252 -3.40 19.23 -1.10
N ALA A 253 -4.48 19.86 -1.58
CA ALA A 253 -5.84 19.41 -1.25
C ALA A 253 -6.15 18.02 -1.84
N LEU A 254 -5.67 17.75 -3.06
CA LEU A 254 -5.76 16.44 -3.71
C LEU A 254 -5.04 15.36 -2.89
N VAL A 255 -3.77 15.60 -2.52
CA VAL A 255 -2.98 14.66 -1.71
C VAL A 255 -3.57 14.49 -0.30
N GLN A 256 -4.04 15.56 0.32
CA GLN A 256 -4.74 15.50 1.61
C GLN A 256 -5.94 14.56 1.54
N GLY A 257 -6.77 14.67 0.49
CA GLY A 257 -7.90 13.77 0.28
C GLY A 257 -7.50 12.30 0.11
N CYS A 258 -6.32 12.01 -0.46
CA CYS A 258 -5.78 10.65 -0.52
C CYS A 258 -5.39 10.15 0.88
N ILE A 259 -4.70 10.98 1.67
CA ILE A 259 -4.29 10.64 3.05
C ILE A 259 -5.49 10.40 3.94
N GLU A 260 -6.51 11.26 3.87
CA GLU A 260 -7.72 11.12 4.68
C GLU A 260 -8.53 9.86 4.34
N GLN A 261 -8.53 9.44 3.07
CA GLN A 261 -9.10 8.15 2.67
C GLN A 261 -8.32 6.97 3.26
N VAL A 262 -6.98 7.03 3.28
CA VAL A 262 -6.15 6.02 3.94
C VAL A 262 -6.42 6.00 5.45
N ASN A 263 -6.49 7.16 6.11
CA ASN A 263 -6.81 7.26 7.53
C ASN A 263 -8.17 6.64 7.87
N GLN A 264 -9.20 6.87 7.04
CA GLN A 264 -10.51 6.22 7.18
C GLN A 264 -10.46 4.69 7.03
N SER A 265 -9.56 4.17 6.20
CA SER A 265 -9.33 2.73 6.07
C SER A 265 -8.62 2.18 7.32
N LEU A 266 -7.59 2.86 7.81
CA LEU A 266 -6.82 2.46 9.00
C LEU A 266 -7.68 2.47 10.27
N ALA A 267 -8.60 3.41 10.40
CA ALA A 267 -9.51 3.51 11.55
C ALA A 267 -10.49 2.33 11.68
N GLN A 268 -10.58 1.46 10.67
CA GLN A 268 -11.40 0.23 10.71
C GLN A 268 -10.63 -0.99 11.25
N ASP A 269 -9.34 -0.82 11.54
CA ASP A 269 -8.42 -1.87 11.95
C ASP A 269 -7.79 -1.50 13.30
N SER A 270 -8.18 -2.21 14.37
CA SER A 270 -7.74 -1.93 15.74
C SER A 270 -6.23 -2.08 15.95
N HIS A 271 -5.53 -2.81 15.08
CA HIS A 271 -4.07 -2.95 15.16
C HIS A 271 -3.33 -1.79 14.50
N LEU A 272 -4.02 -1.02 13.64
CA LEU A 272 -3.42 0.03 12.80
C LEU A 272 -4.08 1.40 12.98
N SER A 273 -5.13 1.53 13.80
CA SER A 273 -5.87 2.77 14.03
C SER A 273 -4.98 3.91 14.53
N SER A 274 -3.96 3.61 15.36
CA SER A 274 -2.97 4.58 15.84
C SER A 274 -1.96 5.02 14.78
N SER A 275 -1.81 4.26 13.68
CA SER A 275 -0.89 4.56 12.58
C SER A 275 -1.43 5.60 11.58
N GLN A 276 -2.55 6.26 11.89
CA GLN A 276 -3.11 7.33 11.05
C GLN A 276 -2.13 8.51 10.90
N ILE A 277 -2.00 9.01 9.67
CA ILE A 277 -1.10 10.09 9.31
C ILE A 277 -1.75 11.42 9.71
N ARG A 278 -1.16 12.12 10.66
CA ARG A 278 -1.70 13.39 11.17
C ARG A 278 -1.21 14.60 10.40
N ARG A 279 0.05 14.59 9.95
CA ARG A 279 0.70 15.73 9.28
C ARG A 279 1.53 15.27 8.11
N PHE A 280 1.56 16.07 7.06
CA PHE A 280 2.32 15.75 5.86
C PHE A 280 2.83 17.01 5.16
N LEU A 281 3.79 16.80 4.26
CA LEU A 281 4.22 17.80 3.28
C LEU A 281 4.46 17.14 1.93
N ILE A 282 4.45 17.94 0.86
CA ILE A 282 4.85 17.50 -0.47
C ILE A 282 6.27 18.01 -0.74
N LEU A 283 7.19 17.10 -1.05
CA LEU A 283 8.58 17.45 -1.33
C LEU A 283 8.70 18.27 -2.63
N HIS A 284 9.60 19.25 -2.63
CA HIS A 284 9.87 20.15 -3.76
C HIS A 284 10.61 19.49 -4.93
N LYS A 285 11.16 18.28 -4.72
CA LYS A 285 11.76 17.44 -5.75
C LYS A 285 11.38 15.99 -5.54
N GLU A 286 11.46 15.19 -6.60
CA GLU A 286 11.34 13.73 -6.48
C GLU A 286 12.56 13.13 -5.76
N LEU A 287 12.35 12.12 -4.93
CA LEU A 287 13.45 11.31 -4.40
C LEU A 287 14.14 10.57 -5.54
N ASP A 288 15.48 10.60 -5.54
CA ASP A 288 16.26 10.11 -6.68
C ASP A 288 17.36 9.10 -6.25
N PRO A 289 17.58 8.01 -7.02
CA PRO A 289 18.71 7.11 -6.79
C PRO A 289 20.10 7.74 -6.93
N ASP A 290 20.27 8.73 -7.81
CA ASP A 290 21.55 9.43 -8.05
C ASP A 290 21.88 10.40 -6.92
N ASP A 291 20.85 10.91 -6.24
CA ASP A 291 20.98 11.61 -4.96
C ASP A 291 21.24 10.67 -3.78
N GLY A 292 21.17 9.35 -4.00
CA GLY A 292 21.38 8.33 -2.98
C GLY A 292 20.23 8.19 -1.99
N GLU A 293 19.08 8.79 -2.28
CA GLU A 293 17.87 8.74 -1.45
C GLU A 293 17.08 7.46 -1.69
N LEU A 294 17.19 6.91 -2.90
CA LEU A 294 16.66 5.63 -3.30
C LEU A 294 17.80 4.66 -3.68
N THR A 295 17.54 3.36 -3.63
CA THR A 295 18.35 2.38 -4.35
C THR A 295 18.06 2.46 -5.85
N ARG A 296 18.88 1.83 -6.70
CA ARG A 296 18.58 1.68 -8.14
C ARG A 296 17.30 0.88 -8.40
N THR A 297 16.88 0.04 -7.45
CA THR A 297 15.57 -0.63 -7.42
C THR A 297 14.45 0.21 -6.82
N ARG A 298 14.68 1.52 -6.62
CA ARG A 298 13.73 2.49 -6.06
C ARG A 298 13.25 2.19 -4.64
N LYS A 299 14.10 1.58 -3.80
CA LYS A 299 13.82 1.41 -2.37
C LYS A 299 14.34 2.61 -1.59
N VAL A 300 13.52 3.18 -0.70
CA VAL A 300 13.88 4.30 0.18
C VAL A 300 15.05 3.95 1.10
N ARG A 301 16.09 4.78 1.07
CA ARG A 301 17.23 4.71 1.99
C ARG A 301 16.98 5.63 3.19
N ARG A 302 16.13 5.17 4.13
CA ARG A 302 15.67 5.95 5.30
C ARG A 302 16.77 6.68 6.07
N ARG A 303 17.94 6.06 6.25
CA ARG A 303 19.08 6.72 6.89
C ARG A 303 19.47 8.02 6.19
N ILE A 304 19.54 8.00 4.85
CA ILE A 304 19.88 9.17 4.04
C ILE A 304 18.75 10.21 4.09
N ILE A 305 17.50 9.76 4.08
CA ILE A 305 16.34 10.67 4.23
C ILE A 305 16.40 11.40 5.58
N ASN A 306 16.62 10.66 6.68
CA ASN A 306 16.74 11.24 8.02
C ASN A 306 17.91 12.22 8.14
N GLU A 307 19.04 11.92 7.51
CA GLU A 307 20.23 12.79 7.51
C GLU A 307 20.02 14.08 6.70
N ARG A 308 19.37 14.00 5.53
CA ARG A 308 19.21 15.14 4.61
C ARG A 308 18.03 16.03 4.96
N TYR A 309 16.94 15.44 5.41
CA TYR A 309 15.66 16.11 5.61
C TYR A 309 15.30 16.26 7.09
N GLY A 310 16.28 16.12 8.00
CA GLY A 310 16.06 16.18 9.45
C GLY A 310 15.23 17.40 9.89
N ASP A 311 15.56 18.58 9.37
CA ASP A 311 14.83 19.82 9.69
C ASP A 311 13.35 19.78 9.29
N LEU A 312 13.04 19.16 8.15
CA LEU A 312 11.66 18.95 7.69
C LEU A 312 10.93 17.90 8.52
N ILE A 313 11.63 16.83 8.92
CA ILE A 313 11.07 15.79 9.79
C ILE A 313 10.72 16.41 11.14
N ASP A 314 11.61 17.20 11.73
CA ASP A 314 11.35 17.89 12.98
C ASP A 314 10.18 18.89 12.85
N ALA A 315 10.09 19.59 11.72
CA ALA A 315 8.98 20.52 11.42
C ALA A 315 7.61 19.82 11.39
N LEU A 316 7.57 18.56 10.95
CA LEU A 316 6.35 17.76 10.99
C LEU A 316 5.89 17.51 12.43
N PHE A 317 6.78 17.43 13.41
CA PHE A 317 6.46 17.11 14.80
C PHE A 317 6.35 18.33 15.73
N ASP A 318 6.98 19.46 15.41
CA ASP A 318 7.05 20.63 16.30
C ASP A 318 5.96 21.70 16.09
N GLY A 319 5.02 21.45 15.18
CA GLY A 319 3.87 22.32 14.93
C GLY A 319 4.11 23.44 13.92
N ARG A 320 5.30 23.54 13.31
CA ARG A 320 5.54 24.47 12.20
C ARG A 320 4.55 24.24 11.04
N LYS A 321 4.14 25.33 10.39
CA LYS A 321 3.26 25.29 9.20
C LYS A 321 4.02 25.35 7.89
N ASN A 322 5.21 25.93 7.90
CA ASN A 322 6.09 26.00 6.74
C ASN A 322 7.52 25.67 7.19
N CYS A 323 8.33 25.12 6.29
CA CYS A 323 9.75 24.94 6.52
C CYS A 323 10.55 25.18 5.23
N PHE A 324 11.50 26.10 5.32
CA PHE A 324 12.48 26.32 4.26
C PHE A 324 13.50 25.18 4.23
N ILE A 325 13.90 24.77 3.03
CA ILE A 325 14.98 23.83 2.79
C ILE A 325 15.76 24.19 1.53
N SER A 326 17.08 23.93 1.55
CA SER A 326 17.96 23.94 0.39
C SER A 326 18.57 22.55 0.23
N THR A 327 18.21 21.86 -0.85
CA THR A 327 18.62 20.48 -1.12
C THR A 327 19.64 20.44 -2.24
N GLU A 328 20.78 19.79 -2.02
CA GLU A 328 21.73 19.49 -3.10
C GLU A 328 21.18 18.37 -3.99
N VAL A 329 21.20 18.61 -5.31
CA VAL A 329 20.66 17.68 -6.32
C VAL A 329 21.74 17.39 -7.36
N MET A 330 21.87 16.12 -7.75
CA MET A 330 22.74 15.72 -8.86
C MET A 330 21.94 15.65 -10.15
N PHE A 331 22.36 16.39 -11.17
CA PHE A 331 21.79 16.31 -12.51
C PHE A 331 22.34 15.09 -13.26
N GLU A 332 21.62 14.63 -14.29
CA GLU A 332 22.00 13.45 -15.10
C GLU A 332 23.40 13.58 -15.74
N ASP A 333 23.88 14.80 -15.96
CA ASP A 333 25.22 15.09 -16.48
C ASP A 333 26.33 15.11 -15.40
N GLY A 334 25.98 14.76 -14.16
CA GLY A 334 26.88 14.70 -13.02
C GLY A 334 27.15 16.04 -12.34
N ARG A 335 26.57 17.15 -12.81
CA ARG A 335 26.66 18.43 -12.12
C ARG A 335 25.85 18.42 -10.84
N LYS A 336 26.33 19.13 -9.83
CA LYS A 336 25.60 19.40 -8.59
C LYS A 336 24.92 20.77 -8.68
N GLY A 337 23.66 20.83 -8.27
CA GLY A 337 22.91 22.06 -8.08
C GLY A 337 22.27 22.12 -6.70
N GLN A 338 21.58 23.22 -6.42
CA GLN A 338 20.72 23.36 -5.25
C GLN A 338 19.31 23.69 -5.71
N ILE A 339 18.32 23.07 -5.06
CA ILE A 339 16.92 23.45 -5.17
C ILE A 339 16.47 23.92 -3.80
N GLU A 340 15.92 25.13 -3.76
CA GLU A 340 15.42 25.75 -2.54
C GLU A 340 13.91 25.84 -2.59
N ALA A 341 13.25 25.57 -1.47
CA ALA A 341 11.80 25.65 -1.35
C ALA A 341 11.38 26.01 0.07
N ASP A 342 10.26 26.73 0.18
CA ASP A 342 9.51 26.84 1.43
C ASP A 342 8.33 25.87 1.34
N LEU A 343 8.36 24.81 2.15
CA LEU A 343 7.39 23.71 2.08
C LEU A 343 6.26 23.93 3.07
N GLU A 344 5.02 23.91 2.58
CA GLU A 344 3.83 23.91 3.43
C GLU A 344 3.67 22.54 4.13
N ILE A 345 3.33 22.58 5.41
CA ILE A 345 3.02 21.44 6.25
C ILE A 345 1.53 21.49 6.59
N ARG A 346 0.79 20.47 6.17
CA ARG A 346 -0.65 20.37 6.39
C ARG A 346 -1.00 19.28 7.38
N ASP A 347 -2.06 19.55 8.13
CA ASP A 347 -2.72 18.56 8.97
C ASP A 347 -3.74 17.79 8.12
N ALA A 348 -3.82 16.48 8.33
CA ALA A 348 -4.80 15.61 7.70
C ALA A 348 -5.81 15.13 8.74
N ALA A 349 -7.09 15.05 8.37
CA ALA A 349 -8.11 14.55 9.27
C ALA A 349 -7.85 13.08 9.66
N VAL A 350 -7.96 12.80 10.95
CA VAL A 350 -7.99 11.43 11.49
C VAL A 350 -9.42 11.02 11.81
N SER A 351 -9.71 9.75 11.67
CA SER A 351 -10.99 9.14 11.98
C SER A 351 -10.95 8.45 13.35
N GLU A 352 -12.07 8.50 14.07
CA GLU A 352 -12.24 7.72 15.29
C GLU A 352 -12.20 6.23 14.95
N GLU A 353 -11.56 5.45 15.83
CA GLU A 353 -11.51 4.00 15.70
C GLU A 353 -12.93 3.43 15.71
N ARG A 354 -13.30 2.79 14.60
CA ARG A 354 -14.52 2.00 14.54
C ARG A 354 -14.14 0.59 14.90
N SER A 355 -14.35 0.23 16.16
CA SER A 355 -14.42 -1.18 16.53
C SER A 355 -15.43 -1.86 15.60
N ARG A 356 -14.97 -2.84 14.82
CA ARG A 356 -15.90 -3.77 14.16
C ARG A 356 -16.65 -4.43 15.31
N ALA A 357 -17.84 -3.95 15.61
CA ALA A 357 -18.78 -4.68 16.44
C ALA A 357 -18.91 -6.05 15.80
N ALA A 358 -18.55 -7.09 16.54
CA ALA A 358 -18.73 -8.48 16.13
C ALA A 358 -20.16 -8.62 15.59
N ALA A 359 -20.28 -8.88 14.28
CA ALA A 359 -21.55 -9.04 13.58
C ALA A 359 -21.80 -10.52 13.31
#